data_AF-A0A3M2GUX0-F1
#
_entry.id   AF-A0A3M2GUX0-F1
#
_cell.length_a   1.000
_cell.length_b   1.000
_cell.length_c   1.000
_cell.angle_alpha   90.00
_cell.angle_beta   90.00
_cell.angle_gamma   90.00
#
_symmetry.space_group_name_H-M   'P 1'
#
loop_
_entity.id
_entity.type
_entity.pdbx_description
1 polymer ?
#
loop_
_entity_poly.entity_id
_entity_poly.type
_entity_poly.pdbx_seq_one_letter_code
_entity_poly.pdbx_strand_id
1 'polypeptide(L)'
;MVAAAAALVVAVAGSIKLAAPDAAAALLDRLGVPRSRVAARLVGGGEIALAAAVLAVGGRAAHLALAAVYMSFAVVVVTAGAAGITSCACFGSASGALHPLHALVDVLAAVVATGAAVDGGSIGAVVAASPAAPAVVVVILATAGMVLVALTALPDVLVAGREEGR
;
A
#
# COMPACT_ATOMS: atom_id res chain seq x y z
N MET A 1 -8.84 -12.61 4.63
CA MET A 1 -7.39 -12.76 4.91
C MET A 1 -6.54 -11.86 4.02
N VAL A 2 -6.60 -11.98 2.69
CA VAL A 2 -5.73 -11.19 1.79
C VAL A 2 -6.00 -9.67 1.86
N ALA A 3 -7.26 -9.24 2.00
CA ALA A 3 -7.59 -7.83 2.23
C ALA A 3 -7.01 -7.27 3.55
N ALA A 4 -6.81 -8.11 4.57
CA ALA A 4 -6.18 -7.71 5.82
C ALA A 4 -4.67 -7.51 5.65
N ALA A 5 -4.01 -8.35 4.85
CA ALA A 5 -2.62 -8.14 4.48
C ALA A 5 -2.45 -6.83 3.68
N ALA A 6 -3.36 -6.54 2.77
CA ALA A 6 -3.39 -5.26 2.04
C ALA A 6 -3.58 -4.06 3.00
N ALA A 7 -4.52 -4.14 3.94
CA ALA A 7 -4.67 -3.10 4.97
C ALA A 7 -3.38 -2.89 5.79
N LEU A 8 -2.66 -3.95 6.16
CA LEU A 8 -1.37 -3.84 6.85
C LEU A 8 -0.30 -3.15 5.99
N VAL A 9 -0.21 -3.47 4.70
CA VAL A 9 0.73 -2.81 3.78
C VAL A 9 0.45 -1.31 3.72
N VAL A 10 -0.82 -0.91 3.64
CA VAL A 10 -1.22 0.52 3.67
C VAL A 10 -0.89 1.16 5.02
N ALA A 11 -1.12 0.47 6.14
CA ALA A 11 -0.75 0.98 7.47
C ALA A 11 0.76 1.22 7.59
N VAL A 12 1.59 0.31 7.07
CA VAL A 12 3.04 0.46 7.05
C VAL A 12 3.45 1.64 6.17
N ALA A 13 2.91 1.75 4.95
CA ALA A 13 3.15 2.89 4.08
C ALA A 13 2.77 4.22 4.76
N GLY A 14 1.61 4.28 5.42
CA GLY A 14 1.14 5.46 6.13
C GLY A 14 2.02 5.84 7.32
N SER A 15 2.49 4.84 8.06
CA SER A 15 3.42 5.03 9.19
C SER A 15 4.74 5.65 8.71
N ILE A 16 5.24 5.19 7.56
CA ILE A 16 6.45 5.75 6.96
C ILE A 16 6.20 7.20 6.50
N LYS A 17 5.06 7.50 5.85
CA LYS A 17 4.71 8.88 5.44
C LYS A 17 4.55 9.83 6.63
N LEU A 18 4.07 9.35 7.77
CA LEU A 18 3.99 10.14 9.00
C LEU A 18 5.37 10.45 9.58
N ALA A 19 6.23 9.44 9.65
CA ALA A 19 7.58 9.56 10.20
C ALA A 19 8.52 10.37 9.31
N ALA A 20 8.48 10.14 7.99
CA ALA A 20 9.36 10.73 6.99
C ALA A 20 8.56 11.30 5.80
N PRO A 21 7.88 12.45 5.97
CA PRO A 21 6.94 12.98 4.97
C PRO A 21 7.62 13.61 3.73
N ASP A 22 8.94 13.81 3.74
CA ASP A 22 9.63 14.60 2.72
C ASP A 22 9.59 13.96 1.32
N ALA A 23 9.72 12.64 1.24
CA ALA A 23 9.64 11.91 -0.02
C ALA A 23 8.22 12.02 -0.62
N ALA A 24 7.20 11.77 0.20
CA ALA A 24 5.80 11.89 -0.23
C ALA A 24 5.44 13.33 -0.61
N ALA A 25 5.91 14.34 0.13
CA ALA A 25 5.71 15.74 -0.22
C ALA A 25 6.40 16.12 -1.54
N ALA A 26 7.57 15.54 -1.85
CA ALA A 26 8.25 15.73 -3.14
C ALA A 26 7.47 15.11 -4.30
N LEU A 27 6.89 13.93 -4.10
CA LEU A 27 6.06 13.29 -5.11
C LEU A 27 4.79 14.11 -5.38
N LEU A 28 4.11 14.59 -4.34
CA LEU A 28 2.93 15.45 -4.46
C LEU A 28 3.24 16.71 -5.28
N ASP A 29 4.38 17.36 -5.02
CA ASP A 29 4.85 18.54 -5.76
C ASP A 29 5.01 18.25 -7.26
N ARG A 30 5.61 17.10 -7.60
CA ARG A 30 5.77 16.67 -8.99
C ARG A 30 4.45 16.29 -9.68
N LEU A 31 3.43 15.94 -8.90
CA LEU A 31 2.07 15.67 -9.38
C LEU A 31 1.19 16.94 -9.43
N GLY A 32 1.76 18.13 -9.19
CA GLY A 32 1.05 19.40 -9.24
C GLY A 32 0.30 19.78 -7.97
N VAL A 33 0.50 19.03 -6.87
CA VAL A 33 -0.03 19.37 -5.53
C VAL A 33 1.05 20.12 -4.75
N PRO A 34 0.79 21.32 -4.18
CA PRO A 34 1.82 22.09 -3.49
C PRO A 34 2.61 21.28 -2.47
N ARG A 35 3.95 21.34 -2.53
CA ARG A 35 4.85 20.66 -1.60
C ARG A 35 4.46 20.95 -0.15
N SER A 36 3.81 19.98 0.50
CA SER A 36 3.32 20.13 1.87
C SER A 36 3.57 18.88 2.71
N ARG A 37 4.40 19.02 3.73
CA ARG A 37 4.60 17.97 4.75
C ARG A 37 3.31 17.67 5.50
N VAL A 38 2.45 18.68 5.68
CA VAL A 38 1.15 18.51 6.31
C VAL A 38 0.25 17.63 5.44
N ALA A 39 0.19 17.89 4.13
CA ALA A 39 -0.57 17.05 3.20
C ALA A 39 -0.06 15.60 3.21
N ALA A 40 1.26 15.40 3.14
CA ALA A 40 1.86 14.06 3.21
C ALA A 40 1.50 13.32 4.52
N ARG A 41 1.51 14.03 5.65
CA ARG A 41 1.11 13.45 6.94
C ARG A 41 -0.39 13.16 7.02
N LEU A 42 -1.24 14.01 6.45
CA LEU A 42 -2.68 13.75 6.40
C LEU A 42 -2.99 12.51 5.56
N VAL A 43 -2.29 12.32 4.43
CA VAL A 43 -2.38 11.10 3.64
C VAL A 43 -1.95 9.89 4.47
N GLY A 44 -0.78 9.94 5.11
CA GLY A 44 -0.29 8.84 5.95
C GLY A 44 -1.21 8.53 7.14
N GLY A 45 -1.77 9.55 7.79
CA GLY A 45 -2.76 9.39 8.85
C GLY A 45 -4.06 8.76 8.35
N GLY A 46 -4.53 9.17 7.17
CA GLY A 46 -5.70 8.58 6.51
C GLY A 46 -5.51 7.11 6.16
N GLU A 47 -4.32 6.74 5.68
CA GLU A 47 -3.93 5.35 5.39
C GLU A 47 -4.00 4.47 6.64
N ILE A 48 -3.45 4.95 7.77
CA ILE A 48 -3.51 4.21 9.05
C ILE A 48 -4.95 4.11 9.57
N ALA A 49 -5.71 5.20 9.53
CA ALA A 49 -7.09 5.22 9.99
C ALA A 49 -7.97 4.26 9.17
N LEU A 50 -7.79 4.24 7.85
CA LEU A 50 -8.49 3.32 6.96
C LEU A 50 -8.10 1.86 7.22
N ALA A 51 -6.81 1.58 7.39
CA ALA A 51 -6.36 0.23 7.73
C ALA A 51 -6.96 -0.25 9.06
N ALA A 52 -6.98 0.62 10.08
CA ALA A 52 -7.62 0.32 11.36
C ALA A 52 -9.12 0.04 11.19
N ALA A 53 -9.83 0.85 10.39
CA ALA A 53 -11.25 0.65 10.11
C ALA A 53 -11.51 -0.70 9.42
N VAL A 54 -10.72 -1.08 8.42
CA VAL A 54 -10.84 -2.37 7.73
C VAL A 54 -10.58 -3.54 8.67
N LEU A 55 -9.55 -3.44 9.52
CA LEU A 55 -9.13 -4.54 10.38
C LEU A 55 -10.09 -4.74 11.58
N ALA A 56 -10.50 -3.65 12.23
CA ALA A 56 -11.32 -3.69 13.43
C ALA A 56 -12.82 -3.80 13.12
N VAL A 57 -13.32 -2.94 12.24
CA VAL A 57 -14.76 -2.82 11.95
C VAL A 57 -15.14 -3.63 10.72
N GLY A 58 -14.28 -3.64 9.70
CA GLY A 58 -14.61 -4.20 8.40
C GLY A 58 -15.73 -3.40 7.73
N GLY A 59 -16.66 -4.11 7.09
CA GLY A 59 -17.80 -3.53 6.39
C GLY A 59 -17.50 -3.16 4.94
N ARG A 60 -18.56 -3.11 4.14
CA ARG A 60 -18.50 -2.86 2.69
C ARG A 60 -17.83 -1.51 2.37
N ALA A 61 -18.18 -0.47 3.12
CA ALA A 61 -17.62 0.87 2.91
C ALA A 61 -16.10 0.93 3.15
N ALA A 62 -15.59 0.32 4.22
CA ALA A 62 -14.16 0.31 4.52
C ALA A 62 -13.36 -0.45 3.46
N HIS A 63 -13.87 -1.59 2.99
CA HIS A 63 -13.23 -2.37 1.93
C HIS A 63 -13.26 -1.66 0.58
N LEU A 64 -14.34 -0.96 0.23
CA LEU A 64 -14.39 -0.14 -0.99
C LEU A 64 -13.45 1.08 -0.90
N ALA A 65 -13.35 1.72 0.27
CA ALA A 65 -12.39 2.79 0.49
C ALA A 65 -10.94 2.28 0.35
N LEU A 66 -10.63 1.08 0.87
CA LEU A 66 -9.34 0.43 0.68
C LEU A 66 -9.06 0.16 -0.81
N ALA A 67 -10.06 -0.35 -1.55
CA ALA A 67 -9.93 -0.56 -2.99
C ALA A 67 -9.65 0.76 -3.73
N ALA A 68 -10.35 1.84 -3.38
CA ALA A 68 -10.15 3.16 -3.98
C ALA A 68 -8.75 3.72 -3.69
N VAL A 69 -8.24 3.55 -2.47
CA VAL A 69 -6.87 3.96 -2.10
C VAL A 69 -5.84 3.20 -2.93
N TYR A 70 -5.96 1.88 -3.05
CA TYR A 70 -5.05 1.11 -3.90
C TYR A 70 -5.14 1.51 -5.37
N MET A 71 -6.33 1.73 -5.91
CA MET A 71 -6.47 2.26 -7.27
C MET A 71 -5.83 3.64 -7.43
N SER A 72 -5.90 4.51 -6.42
CA SER A 72 -5.23 5.80 -6.46
C SER A 72 -3.71 5.66 -6.50
N PHE A 73 -3.13 4.69 -5.78
CA PHE A 73 -1.69 4.40 -5.86
C PHE A 73 -1.29 3.87 -7.23
N ALA A 74 -2.08 2.96 -7.82
CA ALA A 74 -1.84 2.49 -9.18
C ALA A 74 -1.83 3.65 -10.20
N VAL A 75 -2.78 4.58 -10.09
CA VAL A 75 -2.84 5.79 -10.93
C VAL A 75 -1.60 6.66 -10.72
N VAL A 76 -1.19 6.87 -9.46
CA VAL A 76 0.03 7.63 -9.13
C VAL A 76 1.27 6.99 -9.75
N VAL A 77 1.42 5.66 -9.67
CA VAL A 77 2.57 4.95 -10.27
C VAL A 77 2.61 5.13 -11.78
N VAL A 78 1.48 4.95 -12.46
CA VAL A 78 1.39 5.08 -13.92
C VAL A 78 1.65 6.52 -14.37
N THR A 79 1.05 7.49 -13.70
CA THR A 79 1.20 8.92 -14.04
C THR A 79 2.61 9.43 -13.74
N ALA A 80 3.20 9.05 -12.60
CA ALA A 80 4.57 9.35 -12.26
C ALA A 80 5.56 8.75 -13.27
N GLY A 81 5.33 7.49 -13.68
CA GLY A 81 6.15 6.81 -14.68
C GLY A 81 6.06 7.48 -16.06
N ALA A 82 4.86 7.88 -16.49
CA ALA A 82 4.66 8.63 -17.73
C ALA A 82 5.33 10.01 -17.70
N ALA A 83 5.45 10.63 -16.52
CA ALA A 83 6.16 11.88 -16.30
C ALA A 83 7.69 11.74 -16.13
N GLY A 84 8.24 10.53 -16.29
CA GLY A 84 9.68 10.27 -16.16
C GLY A 84 10.20 10.30 -14.72
N ILE A 85 9.32 10.21 -13.72
CA ILE A 85 9.72 10.13 -12.31
C ILE A 85 10.26 8.73 -12.04
N THR A 86 11.44 8.66 -11.42
CA THR A 86 12.15 7.39 -11.21
C THR A 86 12.01 6.81 -9.79
N SER A 87 11.41 7.56 -8.85
CA SER A 87 11.19 7.11 -7.47
C SER A 87 9.71 7.12 -7.10
N CYS A 88 9.25 6.04 -6.45
CA CYS A 88 7.87 5.91 -6.01
C CYS A 88 7.56 6.69 -4.73
N ALA A 89 8.56 7.03 -3.90
CA ALA A 89 8.46 7.74 -2.62
C ALA A 89 7.43 7.21 -1.58
N CYS A 90 6.60 6.22 -1.93
CA CYS A 90 5.50 5.69 -1.12
C CYS A 90 5.97 5.01 0.17
N PHE A 91 7.18 4.46 0.17
CA PHE A 91 7.81 3.82 1.33
C PHE A 91 8.97 4.64 1.90
N GLY A 92 8.95 5.97 1.71
CA GLY A 92 9.88 6.90 2.36
C GLY A 92 11.31 6.91 1.82
N SER A 93 11.69 5.97 0.96
CA SER A 93 12.99 6.02 0.28
C SER A 93 12.91 6.90 -0.97
N ALA A 94 13.82 7.87 -1.07
CA ALA A 94 14.03 8.64 -2.30
C ALA A 94 14.71 7.80 -3.41
N SER A 95 15.22 6.61 -3.05
CA SER A 95 15.97 5.71 -3.93
C SER A 95 15.17 4.50 -4.43
N GLY A 96 13.97 4.22 -3.88
CA GLY A 96 13.19 3.06 -4.30
C GLY A 96 12.74 3.20 -5.74
N ALA A 97 13.14 2.25 -6.59
CA ALA A 97 12.90 2.34 -8.02
C ALA A 97 11.38 2.29 -8.33
N LEU A 98 10.89 3.30 -9.06
CA LEU A 98 9.54 3.25 -9.60
C LEU A 98 9.49 2.13 -10.66
N HIS A 99 8.70 1.08 -10.39
CA HIS A 99 8.57 -0.09 -11.26
C HIS A 99 7.10 -0.45 -11.48
N PRO A 100 6.69 -0.91 -12.68
CA PRO A 100 5.30 -1.30 -12.98
C PRO A 100 4.71 -2.37 -12.07
N LEU A 101 5.57 -3.12 -11.37
CA LEU A 101 5.16 -4.08 -10.35
C LEU A 101 4.31 -3.42 -9.24
N HIS A 102 4.59 -2.18 -8.87
CA HIS A 102 3.79 -1.44 -7.88
C HIS A 102 2.33 -1.31 -8.35
N ALA A 103 2.11 -0.82 -9.58
CA ALA A 103 0.78 -0.67 -10.14
C ALA A 103 0.05 -2.01 -10.25
N LEU A 104 0.76 -3.09 -10.61
CA LEU A 104 0.17 -4.44 -10.65
C LEU A 104 -0.31 -4.90 -9.27
N VAL A 105 0.55 -4.77 -8.25
CA VAL A 105 0.21 -5.15 -6.86
C VAL A 105 -0.95 -4.30 -6.35
N ASP A 106 -0.95 -3.00 -6.63
CA ASP A 106 -2.02 -2.09 -6.25
C ASP A 106 -3.37 -2.49 -6.89
N VAL A 107 -3.38 -2.80 -8.19
CA VAL A 107 -4.59 -3.28 -8.88
C VAL A 107 -5.09 -4.60 -8.30
N LEU A 108 -4.19 -5.56 -8.04
CA LEU A 108 -4.56 -6.84 -7.43
C LEU A 108 -5.13 -6.64 -6.01
N ALA A 109 -4.52 -5.78 -5.21
CA ALA A 109 -5.00 -5.42 -3.89
C ALA A 109 -6.38 -4.75 -3.94
N ALA A 110 -6.62 -3.87 -4.92
CA ALA A 110 -7.91 -3.25 -5.15
C ALA A 110 -9.00 -4.27 -5.55
N VAL A 111 -8.68 -5.24 -6.41
CA VAL A 111 -9.59 -6.34 -6.77
C VAL A 111 -9.95 -7.18 -5.55
N VAL A 112 -8.95 -7.57 -4.75
CA VAL A 112 -9.15 -8.33 -3.51
C VAL A 112 -10.01 -7.55 -2.52
N ALA A 113 -9.74 -6.27 -2.32
CA ALA A 113 -10.51 -5.41 -1.43
C ALA A 113 -11.97 -5.25 -1.91
N THR A 114 -12.19 -5.11 -3.22
CA THR A 114 -13.53 -5.07 -3.82
C THR A 114 -14.28 -6.39 -3.59
N GLY A 115 -13.61 -7.53 -3.75
CA GLY A 115 -14.18 -8.85 -3.45
C GLY A 115 -14.57 -8.99 -1.98
N ALA A 116 -13.68 -8.57 -1.06
CA ALA A 116 -13.95 -8.59 0.38
C ALA A 116 -15.11 -7.67 0.79
N ALA A 117 -15.43 -6.65 -0.02
CA ALA A 117 -16.57 -5.78 0.22
C ALA A 117 -17.94 -6.48 0.03
N VAL A 118 -17.99 -7.61 -0.68
CA VAL A 118 -19.21 -8.41 -0.86
C VAL A 118 -19.66 -9.02 0.48
N ASP A 119 -18.73 -9.64 1.20
CA ASP A 119 -19.02 -10.25 2.51
C ASP A 119 -19.03 -9.22 3.64
N GLY A 120 -18.18 -8.19 3.54
CA GLY A 120 -18.10 -7.09 4.51
C GLY A 120 -17.61 -7.50 5.90
N GLY A 121 -17.14 -8.74 6.10
CA GLY A 121 -16.63 -9.19 7.41
C GLY A 121 -15.34 -8.49 7.83
N SER A 122 -15.08 -8.44 9.14
CA SER A 122 -13.81 -7.96 9.70
C SER A 122 -12.89 -9.14 10.06
N ILE A 123 -11.58 -8.92 10.00
CA ILE A 123 -10.63 -9.96 10.43
C ILE A 123 -10.69 -10.18 11.95
N GLY A 124 -11.00 -9.12 12.72
CA GLY A 124 -11.21 -9.23 14.16
C GLY A 124 -12.27 -10.25 14.55
N ALA A 125 -13.40 -10.28 13.82
CA ALA A 125 -14.45 -11.27 14.04
C ALA A 125 -13.99 -12.70 13.69
N VAL A 126 -13.23 -12.87 12.61
CA VAL A 126 -12.67 -14.18 12.21
C VAL A 126 -11.68 -14.72 13.24
N VAL A 127 -10.82 -13.85 13.76
CA VAL A 127 -9.84 -14.21 14.80
C VAL A 127 -10.55 -14.55 16.11
N ALA A 128 -11.55 -13.76 16.53
CA ALA A 128 -12.30 -14.02 17.76
C ALA A 128 -13.09 -15.33 17.71
N ALA A 129 -13.58 -15.72 16.54
CA ALA A 129 -14.41 -16.93 16.36
C ALA A 129 -13.60 -18.20 16.05
N SER A 130 -12.29 -18.11 15.80
CA SER A 130 -11.51 -19.24 15.27
C SER A 130 -10.48 -19.76 16.27
N PRO A 131 -10.47 -21.07 16.59
CA PRO A 131 -9.39 -21.69 17.35
C PRO A 131 -8.06 -21.67 16.60
N ALA A 132 -8.08 -21.45 15.27
CA ALA A 132 -6.90 -21.31 14.42
C ALA A 132 -6.42 -19.86 14.29
N ALA A 133 -6.91 -18.94 15.13
CA ALA A 133 -6.54 -17.52 15.14
C ALA A 133 -5.03 -17.24 15.01
N PRO A 134 -4.12 -17.92 15.74
CA PRO A 134 -2.69 -17.67 15.60
C PRO A 134 -2.18 -17.95 14.18
N ALA A 135 -2.62 -19.05 13.57
CA ALA A 135 -2.23 -19.41 12.21
C ALA A 135 -2.75 -18.39 11.19
N VAL A 136 -3.99 -17.91 11.35
CA VAL A 136 -4.58 -16.87 10.50
C VAL A 136 -3.77 -15.57 10.57
N VAL A 137 -3.37 -15.14 11.77
CA VAL A 137 -2.54 -13.95 11.97
C VAL A 137 -1.17 -14.12 11.31
N VAL A 138 -0.53 -15.28 11.49
CA VAL A 138 0.78 -15.60 10.87
C VAL A 138 0.68 -15.53 9.35
N VAL A 139 -0.36 -16.11 8.74
CA VAL A 139 -0.55 -16.06 7.27
C VAL A 139 -0.72 -14.63 6.79
N ILE A 140 -1.46 -13.80 7.52
CA ILE A 140 -1.66 -12.39 7.17
C ILE A 140 -0.35 -11.61 7.23
N LEU A 141 0.41 -11.76 8.33
CA LEU A 141 1.70 -11.10 8.52
C LEU A 141 2.72 -11.56 7.47
N ALA A 142 2.80 -12.86 7.20
CA ALA A 142 3.67 -13.41 6.18
C ALA A 142 3.31 -12.87 4.79
N THR A 143 2.01 -12.82 4.46
CA THR A 143 1.54 -12.28 3.18
C THR A 143 1.89 -10.79 3.05
N ALA A 144 1.63 -9.99 4.09
CA ALA A 144 1.95 -8.57 4.10
C ALA A 144 3.47 -8.33 3.98
N GLY A 145 4.27 -9.10 4.72
CA GLY A 145 5.73 -9.06 4.66
C GLY A 145 6.26 -9.39 3.26
N MET A 146 5.74 -10.45 2.62
CA MET A 146 6.11 -10.81 1.25
C MET A 146 5.73 -9.72 0.25
N VAL A 147 4.56 -9.10 0.39
CA VAL A 147 4.16 -7.96 -0.46
C VAL A 147 5.10 -6.77 -0.24
N LEU A 148 5.44 -6.43 0.99
CA LEU A 148 6.39 -5.35 1.29
C LEU A 148 7.75 -5.63 0.64
N VAL A 149 8.29 -6.84 0.80
CA VAL A 149 9.55 -7.23 0.14
C VAL A 149 9.45 -7.14 -1.38
N ALA A 150 8.35 -7.61 -1.96
CA ALA A 150 8.11 -7.53 -3.40
C ALA A 150 7.98 -6.07 -3.91
N LEU A 151 7.55 -5.14 -3.07
CA LEU A 151 7.43 -3.73 -3.41
C LEU A 151 8.71 -2.93 -3.14
N THR A 152 9.53 -3.31 -2.16
CA THR A 152 10.69 -2.52 -1.76
C THR A 152 12.02 -3.06 -2.25
N ALA A 153 12.21 -4.38 -2.29
CA ALA A 153 13.51 -4.98 -2.61
C ALA A 153 13.57 -5.52 -4.05
N LEU A 154 12.47 -6.13 -4.52
CA LEU A 154 12.44 -6.75 -5.85
C LEU A 154 12.61 -5.74 -7.01
N PRO A 155 12.01 -4.53 -6.98
CA PRO A 155 12.21 -3.54 -8.05
C PRO A 155 13.67 -3.14 -8.23
N ASP A 156 14.39 -2.92 -7.13
CA ASP A 156 15.79 -2.50 -7.16
C ASP A 156 16.68 -3.60 -7.80
N VAL A 157 16.43 -4.87 -7.46
CA VAL A 157 17.12 -6.03 -8.08
C VAL A 157 16.80 -6.15 -9.58
N LEU A 158 15.54 -5.96 -9.98
CA LEU A 158 15.12 -6.06 -11.38
C LEU A 158 15.70 -4.92 -12.24
N VAL A 159 15.87 -3.73 -11.67
CA VAL A 159 16.51 -2.61 -12.37
C VAL A 159 18.00 -2.86 -12.53
N ALA A 160 18.70 -3.25 -11.45
CA ALA A 160 20.14 -3.55 -11.51
C ALA A 160 20.48 -4.64 -12.55
N GLY A 161 19.73 -5.75 -12.56
CA GLY A 161 19.97 -6.84 -13.52
C GLY A 161 19.73 -6.47 -14.99
N ARG A 162 18.97 -5.42 -15.28
CA ARG A 162 18.78 -4.90 -16.65
C ARG A 162 19.96 -4.05 -17.14
N GLU A 163 20.68 -3.41 -16.23
CA GLU A 163 21.85 -2.59 -16.54
C GLU A 163 23.08 -3.47 -16.81
N GLU A 164 23.25 -4.57 -16.09
CA GLU A 164 24.34 -5.53 -16.30
C GLU A 164 24.23 -6.32 -17.63
N GLY A 165 23.02 -6.44 -18.18
CA GLY A 165 22.75 -7.15 -19.43
C GLY A 165 22.84 -6.29 -20.70
N ARG A 166 23.19 -5.00 -20.58
CA ARG A 166 23.34 -4.04 -21.69
C ARG A 166 24.81 -3.76 -21.99
#